data_AF-A0A5Q5CMG7-F1
#
_entry.id   AF-A0A5Q5CMG7-F1
#
_cell.length_a   1.000
_cell.length_b   1.000
_cell.length_c   1.000
_cell.angle_alpha   90.00
_cell.angle_beta   90.00
_cell.angle_gamma   90.00
#
_symmetry.space_group_name_H-M   'P 1'
#
loop_
_entity.id
_entity.type
_entity.pdbx_description
1 polymer ?
#
loop_
_entity_poly.entity_id
_entity_poly.type
_entity_poly.pdbx_seq_one_letter_code
_entity_poly.pdbx_strand_id
1 'polypeptide(L)'
;MVVSGRDPDAVEQAAQRVSGVGCAGSPADPEIADALIERCVGEFGRIDILINCAGTPEPPGSSILNVSSAQFRELLDAHLGTVFETCRAAAPRMVAQGGGAIVNTSSFAFLGDYGGTGYPAGKGAVNGLTSAIAAELKEHGVRANVVCPGAKTRLSSGDEYEQHVTELNRRGLLDDVSLQGALDAAPPEYVAPTYAYLVSDRARGVTGRIFIAAGGFVGEFTRQSPGFLGYRDHHDSPPWTVEELHELIGG
;
A
#
# COMPACT_ATOMS: atom_id res chain seq x y z
N MET A 1 -15.31 -6.40 -14.94
CA MET A 1 -14.45 -5.66 -13.98
C MET A 1 -15.08 -4.31 -13.70
N VAL A 2 -15.05 -3.84 -12.45
CA VAL A 2 -15.42 -2.47 -12.09
C VAL A 2 -14.16 -1.66 -11.83
N VAL A 3 -14.08 -0.44 -12.37
CA VAL A 3 -12.94 0.47 -12.27
C VAL A 3 -13.38 1.72 -11.52
N SER A 4 -12.56 2.21 -10.59
CA SER A 4 -12.84 3.41 -9.81
C SER A 4 -11.70 4.42 -9.84
N GLY A 5 -12.03 5.68 -9.58
CA GLY A 5 -11.11 6.81 -9.55
C GLY A 5 -11.83 8.14 -9.38
N ARG A 6 -11.10 9.18 -8.97
CA ARG A 6 -11.67 10.52 -8.71
C ARG A 6 -12.07 11.27 -9.97
N ASP A 7 -11.37 11.03 -11.08
CA ASP A 7 -11.58 11.68 -12.36
C ASP A 7 -12.57 10.85 -13.20
N PRO A 8 -13.79 11.35 -13.47
CA PRO A 8 -14.81 10.61 -14.22
C PRO A 8 -14.37 10.24 -15.63
N ASP A 9 -13.64 11.12 -16.33
CA ASP A 9 -13.21 10.89 -17.71
C ASP A 9 -12.14 9.79 -17.76
N ALA A 10 -11.20 9.84 -16.82
CA ALA A 10 -10.19 8.80 -16.68
C ALA A 10 -10.80 7.44 -16.33
N VAL A 11 -11.83 7.42 -15.47
CA VAL A 11 -12.57 6.20 -15.10
C VAL A 11 -13.32 5.63 -16.29
N GLU A 12 -14.03 6.47 -17.05
CA GLU A 12 -14.76 6.04 -18.24
C GLU A 12 -13.81 5.44 -19.28
N GLN A 13 -12.71 6.14 -19.60
CA GLN A 13 -11.72 5.65 -20.55
C GLN A 13 -11.09 4.32 -20.10
N ALA A 14 -10.74 4.20 -18.82
CA ALA A 14 -10.16 2.98 -18.28
C ALA A 14 -11.16 1.81 -18.34
N ALA A 15 -12.42 2.05 -17.97
CA ALA A 15 -13.50 1.07 -18.05
C ALA A 15 -13.75 0.61 -19.50
N GLN A 16 -13.75 1.53 -20.47
CA GLN A 16 -13.93 1.18 -21.89
C GLN A 16 -12.80 0.27 -22.39
N ARG A 17 -11.54 0.56 -22.07
CA ARG A 17 -10.36 -0.24 -22.51
C ARG A 17 -10.40 -1.69 -22.04
N VAL A 18 -11.06 -1.95 -20.92
CA VAL A 18 -11.16 -3.29 -20.31
C VAL A 18 -12.56 -3.88 -20.42
N SER A 19 -13.44 -3.25 -21.21
CA SER A 19 -14.86 -3.62 -21.34
C SER A 19 -15.54 -3.81 -19.99
N GLY A 20 -15.21 -2.94 -19.04
CA GLY A 20 -15.70 -2.94 -17.68
C GLY A 20 -16.68 -1.80 -17.40
N VAL A 21 -16.92 -1.57 -16.11
CA VAL A 21 -17.89 -0.60 -15.61
C VAL A 21 -17.18 0.43 -14.74
N GLY A 22 -17.40 1.72 -14.99
CA GLY A 22 -16.72 2.80 -14.26
C GLY A 22 -17.54 3.36 -13.10
N CYS A 23 -16.94 3.54 -11.92
CA CYS A 23 -17.54 4.18 -10.74
C CYS A 23 -16.64 5.33 -10.27
N ALA A 24 -17.05 6.56 -10.61
CA ALA A 24 -16.29 7.77 -10.30
C ALA A 24 -16.53 8.23 -8.85
N GLY A 25 -15.49 8.81 -8.25
CA GLY A 25 -15.49 9.30 -6.88
C GLY A 25 -14.25 8.86 -6.11
N SER A 26 -14.01 9.47 -4.94
CA SER A 26 -12.94 9.02 -4.05
C SER A 26 -13.46 7.84 -3.23
N PRO A 27 -12.86 6.64 -3.29
CA PRO A 27 -13.30 5.53 -2.45
C PRO A 27 -12.89 5.71 -0.97
N ALA A 28 -12.25 6.82 -0.60
CA ALA A 28 -12.13 7.21 0.80
C ALA A 28 -13.46 7.71 1.39
N ASP A 29 -14.43 8.06 0.54
CA ASP A 29 -15.81 8.29 0.94
C ASP A 29 -16.52 6.92 1.10
N PRO A 30 -17.08 6.61 2.28
CA PRO A 30 -17.75 5.34 2.52
C PRO A 30 -18.93 5.09 1.57
N GLU A 31 -19.68 6.12 1.17
CA GLU A 31 -20.81 5.96 0.25
C GLU A 31 -20.34 5.58 -1.15
N ILE A 32 -19.22 6.15 -1.61
CA ILE A 32 -18.61 5.80 -2.90
C ILE A 32 -18.01 4.39 -2.84
N ALA A 33 -17.37 4.01 -1.75
CA ALA A 33 -16.84 2.66 -1.57
C ALA A 33 -17.96 1.60 -1.56
N ASP A 34 -19.05 1.86 -0.84
CA ASP A 34 -20.22 0.99 -0.81
C ASP A 34 -20.84 0.87 -2.22
N ALA A 35 -21.07 1.99 -2.91
CA ALA A 35 -21.60 1.99 -4.27
C ALA A 35 -20.69 1.25 -5.27
N LEU A 36 -19.36 1.36 -5.12
CA LEU A 36 -18.39 0.64 -5.94
C LEU A 36 -18.55 -0.87 -5.79
N ILE A 37 -18.60 -1.37 -4.55
CA ILE A 37 -18.73 -2.80 -4.27
C ILE A 37 -20.13 -3.30 -4.66
N GLU A 38 -21.18 -2.54 -4.35
CA GLU A 38 -22.55 -2.87 -4.75
C GLU A 38 -22.70 -2.95 -6.26
N ARG A 39 -22.06 -2.05 -7.01
CA ARG A 39 -22.06 -2.13 -8.47
C ARG A 39 -21.37 -3.38 -8.97
N CYS A 40 -20.23 -3.78 -8.38
CA CYS A 40 -19.58 -5.04 -8.75
C CYS A 40 -20.49 -6.24 -8.49
N VAL A 41 -21.12 -6.29 -7.33
CA VAL A 41 -22.00 -7.41 -6.96
C VAL A 41 -23.28 -7.39 -7.82
N GLY A 42 -23.84 -6.23 -8.13
CA GLY A 42 -25.01 -6.10 -8.98
C GLY A 42 -24.77 -6.56 -10.42
N GLU A 43 -23.61 -6.22 -10.99
CA GLU A 43 -23.25 -6.58 -12.36
C GLU A 43 -22.77 -8.05 -12.50
N PHE A 44 -22.02 -8.55 -11.52
CA PHE A 44 -21.34 -9.86 -11.62
C PHE A 44 -21.84 -10.92 -10.64
N GLY A 45 -22.74 -10.58 -9.72
CA GLY A 45 -23.33 -11.46 -8.71
C GLY A 45 -22.42 -11.76 -7.50
N ARG A 46 -21.14 -11.37 -7.55
CA ARG A 46 -20.12 -11.64 -6.51
C ARG A 46 -18.94 -10.68 -6.62
N ILE A 47 -18.06 -10.69 -5.62
CA ILE A 47 -16.76 -10.00 -5.66
C ILE A 47 -15.63 -10.92 -5.23
N ASP A 48 -14.88 -11.42 -6.21
CA ASP A 48 -13.77 -12.36 -5.96
C ASP A 48 -12.44 -11.67 -5.67
N ILE A 49 -12.26 -10.50 -6.27
CA ILE A 49 -10.97 -9.82 -6.34
C ILE A 49 -11.20 -8.34 -6.01
N LEU A 50 -10.39 -7.82 -5.08
CA LEU A 50 -10.26 -6.39 -4.81
C LEU A 50 -8.80 -5.98 -4.97
N ILE A 51 -8.54 -5.01 -5.85
CA ILE A 51 -7.20 -4.43 -6.02
C ILE A 51 -7.29 -2.94 -5.69
N ASN A 52 -6.61 -2.54 -4.62
CA ASN A 52 -6.54 -1.14 -4.21
C ASN A 52 -5.22 -0.52 -4.66
N CYS A 53 -5.26 0.22 -5.77
CA CYS A 53 -4.09 0.87 -6.37
C CYS A 53 -4.10 2.41 -6.33
N ALA A 54 -5.14 3.01 -5.76
CA ALA A 54 -5.28 4.47 -5.70
C ALA A 54 -4.22 5.11 -4.79
N GLY A 55 -3.85 6.36 -5.14
CA GLY A 55 -2.95 7.18 -4.34
C GLY A 55 -2.58 8.49 -5.04
N THR A 56 -2.06 9.42 -4.24
CA THR A 56 -1.51 10.71 -4.68
C THR A 56 -0.02 10.80 -4.34
N PRO A 57 0.76 11.67 -4.99
CA PRO A 57 2.14 11.91 -4.58
C PRO A 57 2.15 12.77 -3.31
N GLU A 58 3.23 12.68 -2.54
CA GLU A 58 3.53 13.69 -1.51
C GLU A 58 3.69 15.07 -2.20
N PRO A 59 3.16 16.17 -1.62
CA PRO A 59 3.41 17.51 -2.14
C PRO A 59 4.91 17.85 -2.18
N PRO A 60 5.39 18.57 -3.22
CA PRO A 60 6.79 18.98 -3.30
C PRO A 60 7.27 19.74 -2.06
N GLY A 61 8.42 19.35 -1.51
CA GLY A 61 9.00 19.99 -0.32
C GLY A 61 8.27 19.71 1.00
N SER A 62 7.25 18.85 1.01
CA SER A 62 6.57 18.42 2.23
C SER A 62 7.52 17.68 3.18
N SER A 63 7.38 17.97 4.46
CA SER A 63 8.16 17.42 5.57
C SER A 63 7.36 17.56 6.86
N ILE A 64 7.73 16.82 7.90
CA ILE A 64 7.15 16.98 9.24
C ILE A 64 7.23 18.43 9.75
N LEU A 65 8.18 19.21 9.24
CA LEU A 65 8.39 20.60 9.62
C LEU A 65 7.35 21.57 9.07
N ASN A 66 6.67 21.22 7.96
CA ASN A 66 5.82 22.16 7.22
C ASN A 66 4.50 21.57 6.70
N VAL A 67 4.31 20.25 6.75
CA VAL A 67 3.04 19.61 6.37
C VAL A 67 1.94 20.09 7.30
N SER A 68 0.84 20.59 6.73
CA SER A 68 -0.33 20.94 7.52
C SER A 68 -1.14 19.71 7.90
N SER A 69 -1.90 19.79 9.00
CA SER A 69 -2.81 18.71 9.40
C SER A 69 -3.84 18.37 8.32
N ALA A 70 -4.25 19.35 7.50
CA ALA A 70 -5.17 19.12 6.38
C ALA A 70 -4.52 18.29 5.27
N GLN A 71 -3.30 18.67 4.83
CA GLN A 71 -2.54 17.91 3.84
C GLN A 71 -2.23 16.50 4.32
N PHE A 72 -1.83 16.34 5.59
CA PHE A 72 -1.56 15.03 6.16
C PHE A 72 -2.80 14.13 6.15
N ARG A 73 -3.98 14.65 6.53
CA ARG A 73 -5.24 13.89 6.46
C ARG A 73 -5.61 13.53 5.02
N GLU A 74 -5.46 14.46 4.08
CA GLU A 74 -5.72 14.19 2.66
C GLU A 74 -4.83 13.06 2.13
N LEU A 75 -3.55 13.05 2.50
CA LEU A 75 -2.61 11.97 2.13
C LEU A 75 -3.01 10.64 2.77
N LEU A 76 -3.43 10.63 4.04
CA LEU A 76 -3.93 9.42 4.68
C LEU A 76 -5.23 8.92 4.03
N ASP A 77 -6.17 9.79 3.72
CA ASP A 77 -7.44 9.40 3.10
C ASP A 77 -7.21 8.84 1.68
N ALA A 78 -6.34 9.48 0.90
CA ALA A 78 -5.98 9.05 -0.46
C ALA A 78 -5.25 7.69 -0.52
N HIS A 79 -4.65 7.24 0.60
CA HIS A 79 -3.93 5.97 0.68
C HIS A 79 -4.63 4.94 1.58
N LEU A 80 -4.71 5.25 2.87
CA LEU A 80 -5.28 4.37 3.88
C LEU A 80 -6.81 4.41 3.86
N GLY A 81 -7.43 5.59 3.81
CA GLY A 81 -8.90 5.72 3.82
C GLY A 81 -9.55 4.95 2.67
N THR A 82 -9.03 5.14 1.45
CA THR A 82 -9.46 4.40 0.26
C THR A 82 -9.32 2.87 0.42
N VAL A 83 -8.20 2.38 0.98
CA VAL A 83 -8.00 0.94 1.20
C VAL A 83 -8.95 0.42 2.29
N PHE A 84 -9.11 1.17 3.38
CA PHE A 84 -9.97 0.80 4.49
C PHE A 84 -11.43 0.66 4.05
N GLU A 85 -12.00 1.69 3.43
CA GLU A 85 -13.41 1.73 3.08
C GLU A 85 -13.78 0.65 2.04
N THR A 86 -12.93 0.46 1.03
CA THR A 86 -13.15 -0.60 0.03
C THR A 86 -13.01 -2.01 0.64
N CYS A 87 -12.05 -2.24 1.55
CA CYS A 87 -11.94 -3.51 2.27
C CYS A 87 -13.13 -3.73 3.20
N ARG A 88 -13.59 -2.69 3.92
CA ARG A 88 -14.77 -2.73 4.79
C ARG A 88 -16.01 -3.16 4.02
N ALA A 89 -16.22 -2.58 2.83
CA ALA A 89 -17.36 -2.89 1.99
C ALA A 89 -17.26 -4.29 1.34
N ALA A 90 -16.07 -4.71 0.89
CA ALA A 90 -15.87 -5.96 0.17
C ALA A 90 -15.75 -7.21 1.07
N ALA A 91 -15.04 -7.11 2.21
CA ALA A 91 -14.67 -8.27 3.02
C ALA A 91 -15.86 -9.09 3.53
N PRO A 92 -16.96 -8.49 4.06
CA PRO A 92 -18.12 -9.27 4.48
C PRO A 92 -18.75 -10.07 3.34
N ARG A 93 -18.75 -9.52 2.11
CA ARG A 93 -19.26 -10.20 0.92
C ARG A 93 -18.36 -11.37 0.52
N MET A 94 -17.03 -11.16 0.53
CA MET A 94 -16.03 -12.21 0.28
C MET A 94 -16.14 -13.36 1.30
N VAL A 95 -16.32 -13.06 2.59
CA VAL A 95 -16.54 -14.07 3.63
C VAL A 95 -17.83 -14.84 3.38
N ALA A 96 -18.95 -14.14 3.11
CA ALA A 96 -20.24 -14.77 2.89
C ALA A 96 -20.28 -15.72 1.67
N GLN A 97 -19.49 -15.43 0.62
CA GLN A 97 -19.36 -16.28 -0.57
C GLN A 97 -18.29 -17.38 -0.43
N GLY A 98 -17.59 -17.47 0.71
CA GLY A 98 -16.61 -18.51 1.00
C GLY A 98 -15.16 -18.22 0.60
N GLY A 99 -14.83 -16.97 0.26
CA GLY A 99 -13.46 -16.53 0.02
C GLY A 99 -13.33 -15.37 -0.96
N GLY A 100 -12.11 -14.85 -1.05
CA GLY A 100 -11.74 -13.75 -1.95
C GLY A 100 -10.25 -13.42 -1.88
N ALA A 101 -9.78 -12.55 -2.76
CA ALA A 101 -8.40 -12.10 -2.80
C ALA A 101 -8.31 -10.57 -2.86
N ILE A 102 -7.61 -10.00 -1.89
CA ILE A 102 -7.34 -8.58 -1.76
C ILE A 102 -5.85 -8.34 -2.03
N VAL A 103 -5.55 -7.38 -2.90
CA VAL A 103 -4.18 -6.88 -3.10
C VAL A 103 -4.18 -5.37 -2.91
N ASN A 104 -3.41 -4.91 -1.93
CA ASN A 104 -3.28 -3.50 -1.61
C ASN A 104 -1.91 -2.97 -2.10
N THR A 105 -1.91 -1.78 -2.70
CA THR A 105 -0.69 -1.16 -3.22
C THR A 105 -0.02 -0.28 -2.18
N SER A 106 1.15 -0.71 -1.71
CA SER A 106 2.05 0.09 -0.87
C SER A 106 3.13 0.78 -1.72
N SER A 107 4.28 1.10 -1.14
CA SER A 107 5.46 1.66 -1.81
C SER A 107 6.67 1.48 -0.92
N PHE A 108 7.87 1.34 -1.50
CA PHE A 108 9.15 1.39 -0.76
C PHE A 108 9.26 2.58 0.19
N ALA A 109 8.58 3.69 -0.12
CA ALA A 109 8.50 4.85 0.76
C ALA A 109 8.05 4.53 2.19
N PHE A 110 7.36 3.42 2.45
CA PHE A 110 6.99 3.04 3.82
C PHE A 110 8.19 2.91 4.77
N LEU A 111 9.40 2.73 4.24
CA LEU A 111 10.66 2.71 5.00
C LEU A 111 11.09 4.10 5.50
N GLY A 112 10.53 5.17 4.95
CA GLY A 112 10.85 6.57 5.30
C GLY A 112 11.86 7.25 4.37
N ASP A 113 12.40 6.52 3.40
CA ASP A 113 13.57 6.93 2.60
C ASP A 113 13.22 7.85 1.41
N TYR A 114 11.93 7.96 1.05
CA TYR A 114 11.46 8.77 -0.09
C TYR A 114 11.05 10.20 0.28
N GLY A 115 11.42 10.66 1.48
CA GLY A 115 11.03 11.96 2.01
C GLY A 115 9.52 12.10 2.25
N GLY A 116 9.10 13.29 2.70
CA GLY A 116 7.73 13.52 3.13
C GLY A 116 7.38 12.79 4.43
N THR A 117 6.15 12.96 4.88
CA THR A 117 5.65 12.23 6.07
C THR A 117 4.27 11.64 5.90
N GLY A 118 3.41 12.23 5.05
CA GLY A 118 2.05 11.71 4.85
C GLY A 118 2.03 10.45 3.98
N TYR A 119 2.69 10.48 2.83
CA TYR A 119 2.83 9.35 1.93
C TYR A 119 3.49 8.13 2.60
N PRO A 120 4.69 8.21 3.22
CA PRO A 120 5.31 7.06 3.87
C PRO A 120 4.45 6.52 5.03
N ALA A 121 3.82 7.40 5.83
CA ALA A 121 2.90 6.99 6.90
C ALA A 121 1.67 6.26 6.34
N GLY A 122 1.03 6.79 5.29
CA GLY A 122 -0.12 6.17 4.65
C GLY A 122 0.22 4.80 4.07
N LYS A 123 1.36 4.67 3.36
CA LYS A 123 1.81 3.39 2.79
C LYS A 123 2.23 2.37 3.85
N GLY A 124 2.84 2.82 4.94
CA GLY A 124 3.08 1.98 6.13
C GLY A 124 1.78 1.51 6.78
N ALA A 125 0.78 2.39 6.90
CA ALA A 125 -0.52 2.03 7.46
C ALA A 125 -1.26 1.01 6.58
N VAL A 126 -1.16 1.11 5.25
CA VAL A 126 -1.68 0.08 4.33
C VAL A 126 -1.06 -1.29 4.61
N ASN A 127 0.25 -1.36 4.92
CA ASN A 127 0.90 -2.62 5.27
C ASN A 127 0.34 -3.21 6.57
N GLY A 128 0.17 -2.37 7.58
CA GLY A 128 -0.42 -2.76 8.88
C GLY A 128 -1.86 -3.26 8.73
N LEU A 129 -2.71 -2.48 8.05
CA LEU A 129 -4.10 -2.84 7.78
C LEU A 129 -4.20 -4.16 7.00
N THR A 130 -3.40 -4.33 5.95
CA THR A 130 -3.40 -5.56 5.16
C THR A 130 -2.97 -6.78 5.99
N SER A 131 -1.99 -6.62 6.88
CA SER A 131 -1.54 -7.68 7.78
C SER A 131 -2.63 -8.10 8.77
N ALA A 132 -3.40 -7.13 9.29
CA ALA A 132 -4.54 -7.39 10.17
C ALA A 132 -5.66 -8.14 9.43
N ILE A 133 -6.10 -7.64 8.28
CA ILE A 133 -7.11 -8.28 7.42
C ILE A 133 -6.69 -9.71 7.07
N ALA A 134 -5.42 -9.89 6.67
CA ALA A 134 -4.89 -11.21 6.31
C ALA A 134 -4.89 -12.19 7.48
N ALA A 135 -4.64 -11.73 8.70
CA ALA A 135 -4.63 -12.57 9.90
C ALA A 135 -6.06 -12.96 10.31
N GLU A 136 -6.97 -11.98 10.34
CA GLU A 136 -8.37 -12.16 10.74
C GLU A 136 -9.14 -13.02 9.74
N LEU A 137 -9.07 -12.71 8.44
CA LEU A 137 -9.93 -13.35 7.45
C LEU A 137 -9.37 -14.65 6.86
N LYS A 138 -8.18 -15.09 7.32
CA LYS A 138 -7.55 -16.33 6.86
C LYS A 138 -8.45 -17.54 7.08
N GLU A 139 -9.13 -17.62 8.22
CA GLU A 139 -10.03 -18.72 8.55
C GLU A 139 -11.28 -18.74 7.67
N HIS A 140 -11.61 -17.61 7.03
CA HIS A 140 -12.74 -17.45 6.13
C HIS A 140 -12.37 -17.59 4.65
N GLY A 141 -11.15 -18.03 4.33
CA GLY A 141 -10.70 -18.22 2.95
C GLY A 141 -10.44 -16.91 2.19
N VAL A 142 -10.40 -15.76 2.87
CA VAL A 142 -10.03 -14.48 2.26
C VAL A 142 -8.54 -14.24 2.44
N ARG A 143 -7.85 -13.95 1.33
CA ARG A 143 -6.41 -13.65 1.33
C ARG A 143 -6.20 -12.16 1.12
N ALA A 144 -5.23 -11.57 1.83
CA ALA A 144 -4.85 -10.19 1.62
C ALA A 144 -3.33 -10.06 1.55
N ASN A 145 -2.80 -9.42 0.52
CA ASN A 145 -1.35 -9.21 0.34
C ASN A 145 -1.06 -7.77 -0.11
N VAL A 146 0.19 -7.37 0.03
CA VAL A 146 0.67 -6.06 -0.41
C VAL A 146 1.62 -6.21 -1.59
N VAL A 147 1.56 -5.25 -2.52
CA VAL A 147 2.61 -5.03 -3.53
C VAL A 147 3.17 -3.62 -3.38
N CYS A 148 4.50 -3.51 -3.30
CA CYS A 148 5.30 -2.30 -3.41
C CYS A 148 5.84 -2.22 -4.85
N PRO A 149 5.16 -1.51 -5.76
CA PRO A 149 5.53 -1.51 -7.17
C PRO A 149 6.64 -0.50 -7.47
N GLY A 150 7.56 -0.86 -8.36
CA GLY A 150 8.42 0.08 -9.08
C GLY A 150 8.03 0.10 -10.56
N ALA A 151 7.34 1.15 -10.98
CA ALA A 151 6.88 1.31 -12.37
C ALA A 151 6.88 2.78 -12.80
N LYS A 152 7.12 3.01 -14.08
CA LYS A 152 6.97 4.32 -14.71
C LYS A 152 5.49 4.63 -14.91
N THR A 153 5.00 5.60 -14.17
CA THR A 153 3.60 6.07 -14.19
C THR A 153 3.57 7.59 -14.20
N ARG A 154 2.38 8.18 -14.31
CA ARG A 154 2.21 9.64 -14.15
C ARG A 154 2.69 10.16 -12.77
N LEU A 155 2.72 9.32 -11.73
CA LEU A 155 3.22 9.69 -10.40
C LEU A 155 4.75 9.63 -10.27
N SER A 156 5.43 8.94 -11.18
CA SER A 156 6.85 8.60 -11.12
C SER A 156 7.58 8.96 -12.42
N SER A 157 7.16 10.05 -13.05
CA SER A 157 7.73 10.54 -14.31
C SER A 157 7.78 12.07 -14.33
N GLY A 158 8.68 12.64 -15.14
CA GLY A 158 8.80 14.07 -15.38
C GLY A 158 9.83 14.76 -14.49
N ASP A 159 10.20 15.97 -14.89
CA ASP A 159 11.35 16.71 -14.34
C ASP A 159 11.24 16.91 -12.82
N GLU A 160 10.05 17.21 -12.29
CA GLU A 160 9.83 17.40 -10.85
C GLU A 160 10.14 16.13 -10.05
N TYR A 161 9.73 14.96 -10.57
CA TYR A 161 10.00 13.68 -9.94
C TYR A 161 11.50 13.34 -9.98
N GLU A 162 12.15 13.54 -11.13
CA GLU A 162 13.59 13.26 -11.29
C GLU A 162 14.44 14.17 -10.39
N GLN A 163 14.09 15.45 -10.29
CA GLN A 163 14.73 16.40 -9.37
C GLN A 163 14.52 15.97 -7.90
N HIS A 164 13.32 15.55 -7.52
CA HIS A 164 13.01 15.09 -6.18
C HIS A 164 13.85 13.88 -5.77
N VAL A 165 13.89 12.82 -6.59
CA VAL A 165 14.67 11.61 -6.24
C VAL A 165 16.17 11.87 -6.22
N THR A 166 16.67 12.75 -7.09
CA THR A 166 18.07 13.19 -7.09
C THR A 166 18.41 13.95 -5.80
N GLU A 167 17.52 14.84 -5.35
CA GLU A 167 17.70 15.59 -4.09
C GLU A 167 17.68 14.66 -2.86
N LEU A 168 16.82 13.64 -2.84
CA LEU A 168 16.81 12.64 -1.77
C LEU A 168 18.13 11.88 -1.69
N ASN A 169 18.67 11.45 -2.82
CA ASN A 169 19.97 10.79 -2.88
C ASN A 169 21.10 11.73 -2.40
N ARG A 170 21.10 12.99 -2.86
CA ARG A 170 22.07 14.00 -2.41
C ARG A 170 22.04 14.22 -0.89
N ARG A 171 20.86 14.08 -0.27
CA ARG A 171 20.66 14.19 1.19
C ARG A 171 20.98 12.90 1.96
N GLY A 172 21.36 11.83 1.27
CA GLY A 172 21.63 10.52 1.87
C GLY A 172 20.40 9.76 2.32
N LEU A 173 19.19 10.16 1.88
CA LEU A 173 17.95 9.46 2.19
C LEU A 173 17.67 8.30 1.24
N LEU A 174 18.17 8.38 0.01
CA LEU A 174 17.97 7.37 -1.02
C LEU A 174 19.32 6.85 -1.52
N ASP A 175 19.54 5.53 -1.48
CA ASP A 175 20.79 4.95 -1.99
C ASP A 175 20.88 4.99 -3.53
N ASP A 176 22.08 4.76 -4.06
CA ASP A 176 22.35 4.86 -5.50
C ASP A 176 21.57 3.82 -6.32
N VAL A 177 21.32 2.64 -5.76
CA VAL A 177 20.57 1.57 -6.42
C VAL A 177 19.10 1.98 -6.57
N SER A 178 18.52 2.55 -5.51
CA SER A 178 17.14 3.01 -5.46
C SER A 178 16.95 4.26 -6.33
N LEU A 179 17.94 5.15 -6.41
CA LEU A 179 17.94 6.27 -7.36
C LEU A 179 17.90 5.76 -8.80
N GLN A 180 18.79 4.84 -9.18
CA GLN A 180 18.82 4.29 -10.53
C GLN A 180 17.51 3.59 -10.88
N GLY A 181 16.96 2.77 -9.98
CA GLY A 181 15.67 2.11 -10.18
C GLY A 181 14.49 3.09 -10.28
N ALA A 182 14.56 4.24 -9.60
CA ALA A 182 13.55 5.28 -9.69
C ALA A 182 13.59 6.04 -11.03
N LEU A 183 14.79 6.35 -11.54
CA LEU A 183 14.99 7.09 -12.79
C LEU A 183 14.75 6.22 -14.04
N ASP A 184 15.11 4.94 -13.98
CA ASP A 184 14.93 3.97 -15.07
C ASP A 184 13.85 2.92 -14.74
N ALA A 185 12.71 3.38 -14.21
CA ALA A 185 11.61 2.49 -13.89
C ALA A 185 11.01 1.86 -15.16
N ALA A 186 10.79 0.54 -15.13
CA ALA A 186 10.13 -0.17 -16.21
C ALA A 186 8.63 0.19 -16.32
N PRO A 187 7.97 -0.06 -17.47
CA PRO A 187 6.53 0.14 -17.63
C PRO A 187 5.67 -0.70 -16.64
N PRO A 188 4.41 -0.28 -16.33
CA PRO A 188 3.52 -0.97 -15.39
C PRO A 188 3.26 -2.44 -15.69
N GLU A 189 3.41 -2.86 -16.94
CA GLU A 189 3.26 -4.24 -17.42
C GLU A 189 4.27 -5.20 -16.76
N TYR A 190 5.40 -4.69 -16.25
CA TYR A 190 6.37 -5.49 -15.49
C TYR A 190 5.94 -5.76 -14.04
N VAL A 191 4.90 -5.06 -13.56
CA VAL A 191 4.35 -5.21 -12.21
C VAL A 191 3.02 -5.98 -12.23
N ALA A 192 2.21 -5.78 -13.27
CA ALA A 192 0.88 -6.39 -13.41
C ALA A 192 0.83 -7.92 -13.20
N PRO A 193 1.81 -8.74 -13.64
CA PRO A 193 1.82 -10.17 -13.40
C PRO A 193 1.82 -10.55 -11.91
N THR A 194 2.47 -9.75 -11.05
CA THR A 194 2.49 -9.99 -9.60
C THR A 194 1.09 -9.79 -9.00
N TYR A 195 0.38 -8.74 -9.39
CA TYR A 195 -1.02 -8.55 -9.00
C TYR A 195 -1.89 -9.72 -9.47
N ALA A 196 -1.77 -10.10 -10.74
CA ALA A 196 -2.53 -11.20 -11.34
C ALA A 196 -2.26 -12.55 -10.64
N TYR A 197 -1.00 -12.84 -10.30
CA TYR A 197 -0.63 -14.03 -9.54
C TYR A 197 -1.30 -14.02 -8.15
N LEU A 198 -1.16 -12.92 -7.40
CA LEU A 198 -1.64 -12.83 -6.03
C LEU A 198 -3.16 -12.96 -5.90
N VAL A 199 -3.92 -12.57 -6.92
CA VAL A 199 -5.39 -12.75 -6.94
C VAL A 199 -5.84 -14.10 -7.48
N SER A 200 -4.96 -14.85 -8.16
CA SER A 200 -5.30 -16.16 -8.74
C SER A 200 -5.30 -17.31 -7.73
N ASP A 201 -5.92 -18.43 -8.10
CA ASP A 201 -5.92 -19.68 -7.32
C ASP A 201 -4.52 -20.25 -7.06
N ARG A 202 -3.54 -19.91 -7.92
CA ARG A 202 -2.14 -20.33 -7.73
C ARG A 202 -1.54 -19.77 -6.45
N ALA A 203 -2.05 -18.62 -5.98
CA ALA A 203 -1.63 -17.98 -4.74
C ALA A 203 -2.47 -18.39 -3.52
N ARG A 204 -3.21 -19.52 -3.56
CA ARG A 204 -4.06 -19.98 -2.44
C ARG A 204 -3.35 -20.09 -1.08
N GLY A 205 -2.05 -20.35 -1.09
CA GLY A 205 -1.22 -20.43 0.13
C GLY A 205 -0.56 -19.11 0.54
N VAL A 206 -0.86 -18.00 -0.15
CA VAL A 206 -0.16 -16.72 -0.02
C VAL A 206 -1.12 -15.67 0.54
N THR A 207 -0.91 -15.29 1.81
CA THR A 207 -1.64 -14.22 2.50
C THR A 207 -0.74 -13.57 3.55
N GLY A 208 -0.94 -12.28 3.83
CA GLY A 208 -0.21 -11.50 4.84
C GLY A 208 1.24 -11.17 4.47
N ARG A 209 1.56 -11.17 3.17
CA ARG A 209 2.93 -10.93 2.66
C ARG A 209 3.03 -9.61 1.92
N ILE A 210 4.22 -9.01 1.93
CA ILE A 210 4.53 -7.72 1.31
C ILE A 210 5.56 -7.95 0.21
N PHE A 211 5.13 -7.88 -1.04
CA PHE A 211 5.98 -8.15 -2.19
C PHE A 211 6.52 -6.87 -2.81
N ILE A 212 7.68 -6.99 -3.43
CA ILE A 212 8.22 -5.99 -4.36
C ILE A 212 8.03 -6.51 -5.78
N ALA A 213 7.63 -5.64 -6.70
CA ALA A 213 7.62 -5.95 -8.12
C ALA A 213 8.07 -4.73 -8.93
N ALA A 214 9.20 -4.84 -9.63
CA ALA A 214 9.77 -3.74 -10.42
C ALA A 214 10.69 -4.27 -11.53
N GLY A 215 10.41 -3.97 -12.80
CA GLY A 215 11.33 -4.26 -13.92
C GLY A 215 11.84 -5.71 -14.03
N GLY A 216 11.07 -6.70 -13.58
CA GLY A 216 11.47 -8.11 -13.53
C GLY A 216 12.05 -8.59 -12.19
N PHE A 217 12.38 -7.66 -11.28
CA PHE A 217 12.69 -7.99 -9.89
C PHE A 217 11.40 -8.31 -9.12
N VAL A 218 11.39 -9.45 -8.42
CA VAL A 218 10.37 -9.84 -7.46
C VAL A 218 11.03 -10.09 -6.13
N GLY A 219 10.67 -9.29 -5.13
CA GLY A 219 11.23 -9.37 -3.77
C GLY A 219 10.13 -9.48 -2.71
N GLU A 220 10.54 -9.55 -1.46
CA GLU A 220 9.63 -9.57 -0.32
C GLU A 220 10.22 -8.81 0.86
N PHE A 221 9.40 -7.97 1.50
CA PHE A 221 9.67 -7.51 2.85
C PHE A 221 9.16 -8.55 3.84
N THR A 222 10.07 -9.28 4.46
CA THR A 222 9.72 -10.27 5.47
C THR A 222 9.08 -9.60 6.68
N ARG A 223 8.13 -10.27 7.32
CA ARG A 223 7.50 -9.79 8.55
C ARG A 223 8.58 -9.42 9.58
N GLN A 224 8.53 -8.19 10.07
CA GLN A 224 9.42 -7.72 11.13
C GLN A 224 9.28 -8.63 12.34
N SER A 225 10.41 -9.15 12.81
CA SER A 225 10.50 -9.98 14.00
C SER A 225 11.28 -9.21 15.07
N PRO A 226 10.86 -9.24 16.35
CA PRO A 226 11.59 -8.55 17.41
C PRO A 226 13.04 -9.01 17.46
N GLY A 227 13.97 -8.06 17.43
CA GLY A 227 15.36 -8.33 17.80
C GLY A 227 15.48 -8.47 19.32
N PHE A 228 16.36 -9.35 19.79
CA PHE A 228 16.66 -9.47 21.21
C PHE A 228 17.73 -8.44 21.61
N LEU A 229 17.41 -7.57 22.57
CA LEU A 229 18.37 -6.65 23.18
C LEU A 229 18.67 -7.07 24.63
N GLY A 230 17.64 -7.29 25.43
CA GLY A 230 17.79 -7.78 26.80
C GLY A 230 16.45 -8.16 27.41
N TYR A 231 16.49 -8.89 28.53
CA TYR A 231 15.31 -9.30 29.29
C TYR A 231 15.58 -9.19 30.78
N ARG A 232 14.59 -8.70 31.54
CA ARG A 232 14.52 -8.71 33.00
C ARG A 232 13.11 -9.13 33.39
N ASP A 233 13.00 -10.00 34.38
CA ASP A 233 11.70 -10.34 34.93
C ASP A 233 11.26 -9.25 35.91
N HIS A 234 10.14 -8.60 35.60
CA HIS A 234 9.54 -7.59 36.47
C HIS A 234 9.11 -8.12 37.86
N HIS A 235 9.12 -9.44 38.07
CA HIS A 235 8.82 -10.04 39.37
C HIS A 235 9.99 -10.01 40.37
N ASP A 236 11.23 -10.05 39.88
CA ASP A 236 12.44 -10.13 40.73
C ASP A 236 13.44 -9.00 40.48
N SER A 237 13.23 -8.22 39.43
CA SER A 237 14.14 -7.16 39.00
C SER A 237 13.40 -5.81 38.92
N PRO A 238 14.02 -4.69 39.35
CA PRO A 238 13.47 -3.38 39.11
C PRO A 238 13.45 -3.05 37.60
N PRO A 239 12.64 -2.07 37.15
CA PRO A 239 12.71 -1.56 35.79
C PRO A 239 14.13 -1.13 35.41
N TRP A 240 14.45 -1.19 34.11
CA TRP A 240 15.71 -0.65 33.60
C TRP A 240 15.85 0.84 33.94
N THR A 241 17.04 1.27 34.36
CA THR A 241 17.37 2.69 34.44
C THR A 241 17.63 3.27 33.05
N VAL A 242 17.60 4.60 32.94
CA VAL A 242 17.91 5.29 31.68
C VAL A 242 19.35 5.00 31.27
N GLU A 243 20.29 4.96 32.23
CA GLU A 243 21.70 4.65 32.00
C GLU A 243 21.90 3.22 31.49
N GLU A 244 21.23 2.23 32.10
CA GLU A 244 21.33 0.84 31.65
C GLU A 244 20.77 0.65 30.24
N LEU A 245 19.67 1.34 29.90
CA LEU A 245 19.14 1.33 28.54
C LEU A 245 20.07 2.04 27.56
N HIS A 246 20.75 3.12 27.98
CA HIS A 246 21.73 3.80 27.15
C HIS A 246 22.91 2.87 26.81
N GLU A 247 23.45 2.14 27.78
CA GLU A 247 24.51 1.15 27.54
C GLU A 247 24.02 0.00 26.66
N LEU A 248 22.79 -0.49 26.89
CA LEU A 248 22.22 -1.62 26.15
C LEU A 248 21.91 -1.28 24.67
N ILE A 249 21.39 -0.07 24.42
CA ILE A 249 20.89 0.34 23.10
C ILE A 249 21.93 1.16 22.33
N GLY A 250 22.62 2.06 23.02
CA GLY A 250 23.44 3.11 22.44
C GLY A 250 24.89 2.72 22.20
N GLY A 251 25.47 1.87 23.06
CA GLY A 251 26.88 1.45 22.99
C GLY A 251 27.87 2.59 23.13
#